data_AF-A0A060BPY9-F1
#
_entry.id   AF-A0A060BPY9-F1
#
_cell.length_a   1.000
_cell.length_b   1.000
_cell.length_c   1.000
_cell.angle_alpha   90.00
_cell.angle_beta   90.00
_cell.angle_gamma   90.00
#
_symmetry.space_group_name_H-M   'P 1'
#
loop_
_entity.id
_entity.type
_entity.pdbx_description
1 polymer ?
#
loop_
_entity_poly.entity_id
_entity_poly.type
_entity_poly.pdbx_seq_one_letter_code
_entity_poly.pdbx_strand_id
1 'polypeptide(L)'
;PNFSAKAADTSSVSYNYGTALRDSIIFYDANKCGKDAGVNNFFDWRGACHTEDGADVGYDLTGGYHDCGDHVKFGLTQGYSASVLEWEYYRYKDTFDKTGNSEKMLQQLKHFTDYL
;
A
#
# COMPACT_ATOMS: atom_id res chain seq x y z
N PRO A 1 19.40 -2.53 11.50
CA PRO A 1 19.76 -1.45 12.45
C PRO A 1 18.75 -1.36 13.61
N ASN A 2 19.17 -1.75 14.82
CA ASN A 2 18.34 -1.68 16.03
C ASN A 2 18.44 -0.28 16.66
N PHE A 3 17.30 0.36 16.90
CA PHE A 3 17.22 1.59 17.69
C PHE A 3 16.35 1.35 18.91
N SER A 4 16.98 1.30 20.08
CA SER A 4 16.30 1.21 21.38
C SER A 4 16.14 2.63 21.94
N ALA A 5 14.90 3.06 22.17
CA ALA A 5 14.61 4.29 22.86
C ALA A 5 14.50 4.03 24.38
N LYS A 6 15.20 4.87 25.16
CA LYS A 6 15.26 4.83 26.62
C LYS A 6 13.95 5.37 27.21
N ALA A 7 13.40 4.68 28.21
CA ALA A 7 12.14 5.05 28.85
C ALA A 7 12.26 6.37 29.62
N ALA A 8 11.27 7.26 29.43
CA ALA A 8 11.08 8.45 30.24
C ALA A 8 9.78 8.36 31.05
N ASP A 9 9.87 8.96 32.22
CA ASP A 9 9.00 8.96 33.38
C ASP A 9 7.71 9.81 33.17
N THR A 10 6.64 9.38 33.86
CA THR A 10 5.31 10.02 34.07
C THR A 10 4.80 11.07 33.06
N SER A 11 4.07 10.70 32.00
CA SER A 11 3.48 11.68 31.05
C SER A 11 2.40 11.10 30.12
N SER A 12 1.53 11.98 29.57
CA SER A 12 0.51 11.70 28.54
C SER A 12 0.89 10.60 27.55
N VAL A 13 -0.02 9.66 27.27
CA VAL A 13 0.19 8.63 26.23
C VAL A 13 0.58 9.32 24.92
N SER A 14 1.85 9.19 24.52
CA SER A 14 2.36 9.70 23.25
C SER A 14 2.20 8.61 22.19
N TYR A 15 1.45 8.89 21.14
CA TYR A 15 1.26 7.96 20.02
C TYR A 15 2.36 8.15 18.97
N ASN A 16 2.94 7.04 18.50
CA ASN A 16 3.91 7.06 17.41
C ASN A 16 3.20 7.05 16.04
N TYR A 17 2.75 8.24 15.61
CA TYR A 17 2.08 8.41 14.32
C TYR A 17 2.98 8.15 13.10
N GLY A 18 4.31 8.25 13.26
CA GLY A 18 5.24 7.89 12.18
C GLY A 18 5.21 6.40 11.87
N THR A 19 5.20 5.56 12.90
CA THR A 19 5.01 4.10 12.73
C THR A 19 3.62 3.79 12.20
N ALA A 20 2.57 4.44 12.71
CA ALA A 20 1.21 4.24 12.23
C ALA A 20 1.07 4.54 10.73
N LEU A 21 1.64 5.65 10.26
CA LEU A 21 1.66 6.01 8.84
C LEU A 21 2.43 4.99 7.99
N ARG A 22 3.60 4.54 8.46
CA ARG A 22 4.38 3.52 7.74
C ARG A 22 3.56 2.23 7.58
N ASP A 23 2.97 1.76 8.67
CA ASP A 23 2.27 0.49 8.70
C ASP A 23 0.95 0.56 7.91
N SER A 24 0.26 1.70 7.88
CA SER A 24 -0.94 1.90 7.06
C SER A 24 -0.67 1.90 5.56
N ILE A 25 0.53 2.31 5.13
CA ILE A 25 0.94 2.23 3.72
C ILE A 25 1.38 0.81 3.37
N ILE A 26 2.12 0.16 4.27
CA ILE A 26 2.58 -1.24 4.08
C ILE A 26 1.39 -2.20 3.98
N PHE A 27 0.27 -1.93 4.66
CA PHE A 27 -0.96 -2.72 4.54
C PHE A 27 -1.34 -3.05 3.09
N TYR A 28 -1.19 -2.10 2.16
CA TYR A 28 -1.51 -2.32 0.74
C TYR A 28 -0.67 -3.43 0.09
N ASP A 29 0.56 -3.68 0.55
CA ASP A 29 1.37 -4.80 0.06
C ASP A 29 0.71 -6.16 0.34
N ALA A 30 -0.12 -6.29 1.38
CA ALA A 30 -0.83 -7.54 1.69
C ALA A 30 -1.93 -7.87 0.66
N ASN A 31 -2.37 -6.88 -0.12
CA ASN A 31 -3.52 -6.98 -1.02
C ASN A 31 -3.17 -6.81 -2.49
N LYS A 32 -1.92 -6.51 -2.86
CA LYS A 32 -1.47 -6.46 -4.28
C LYS A 32 -1.87 -7.70 -5.08
N CYS A 33 -2.32 -7.55 -6.31
CA CYS A 33 -2.71 -8.64 -7.20
C CYS A 33 -1.82 -8.68 -8.46
N GLY A 34 -1.85 -9.78 -9.21
CA GLY A 34 -1.12 -9.92 -10.48
C GLY A 34 0.29 -10.50 -10.37
N LYS A 35 0.97 -10.55 -11.52
CA LYS A 35 2.31 -11.13 -11.68
C LYS A 35 3.38 -10.48 -10.80
N ASP A 36 3.25 -9.18 -10.56
CA ASP A 36 4.21 -8.39 -9.80
C ASP A 36 3.82 -8.21 -8.31
N ALA A 37 2.83 -8.96 -7.82
CA ALA A 37 2.34 -8.82 -6.44
C ALA A 37 3.43 -9.03 -5.37
N GLY A 38 4.45 -9.86 -5.65
CA GLY A 38 5.61 -10.08 -4.78
C GLY A 38 6.76 -9.09 -4.96
N VAL A 39 6.71 -8.21 -5.97
CA VAL A 39 7.81 -7.28 -6.28
C VAL A 39 7.76 -6.09 -5.33
N ASN A 40 8.90 -5.78 -4.69
CA ASN A 40 9.02 -4.73 -3.67
C ASN A 40 7.96 -4.83 -2.56
N ASN A 41 7.57 -6.06 -2.22
CA ASN A 41 6.58 -6.36 -1.19
C ASN A 41 7.26 -6.50 0.17
N PHE A 42 6.69 -5.88 1.21
CA PHE A 42 7.18 -5.99 2.58
C PHE A 42 6.97 -7.39 3.18
N PHE A 43 5.94 -8.11 2.72
CA PHE A 43 5.54 -9.40 3.23
C PHE A 43 6.15 -10.54 2.39
N ASP A 44 6.97 -11.37 3.02
CA ASP A 44 7.62 -12.53 2.40
C ASP A 44 6.67 -13.67 2.01
N TRP A 45 5.45 -13.66 2.57
CA TRP A 45 4.40 -14.63 2.31
C TRP A 45 3.48 -14.25 1.14
N ARG A 46 3.67 -13.07 0.51
CA ARG A 46 2.97 -12.70 -0.73
C ARG A 46 3.79 -13.11 -1.96
N GLY A 47 3.08 -13.49 -3.02
CA GLY A 47 3.67 -13.83 -4.31
C GLY A 47 2.70 -13.54 -5.46
N ALA A 48 3.11 -13.87 -6.69
CA ALA A 48 2.28 -13.71 -7.88
C ALA A 48 0.94 -14.46 -7.73
N CYS A 49 -0.16 -13.83 -8.13
CA CYS A 49 -1.49 -14.42 -8.10
C CYS A 49 -2.38 -13.87 -9.22
N HIS A 50 -3.44 -14.59 -9.57
CA HIS A 50 -4.45 -14.17 -10.58
C HIS A 50 -3.80 -13.68 -11.90
N THR A 51 -2.82 -14.42 -12.40
CA THR A 51 -1.94 -14.02 -13.52
C THR A 51 -2.61 -14.12 -14.89
N GLU A 52 -3.88 -14.52 -14.95
CA GLU A 52 -4.67 -14.67 -16.18
C GLU A 52 -5.92 -13.77 -16.17
N ASP A 53 -6.03 -12.83 -15.22
CA ASP A 53 -7.15 -11.90 -15.16
C ASP A 53 -7.33 -11.15 -16.50
N GLY A 54 -8.53 -11.21 -17.06
CA GLY A 54 -8.90 -10.59 -18.34
C GLY A 54 -8.67 -11.45 -19.59
N ALA A 55 -8.08 -12.64 -19.45
CA ALA A 55 -7.84 -13.54 -20.59
C ALA A 55 -9.13 -13.97 -21.30
N ASP A 56 -10.24 -14.08 -20.56
CA ASP A 56 -11.58 -14.41 -21.06
C ASP A 56 -12.17 -13.32 -21.98
N VAL A 57 -11.71 -12.09 -21.83
CA VAL A 57 -12.09 -10.94 -22.67
C VAL A 57 -10.95 -10.44 -23.57
N GLY A 58 -9.80 -11.13 -23.57
CA GLY A 58 -8.66 -10.82 -24.43
C GLY A 58 -7.83 -9.60 -24.02
N TYR A 59 -7.88 -9.21 -22.74
CA TYR A 59 -7.11 -8.09 -22.19
C TYR A 59 -6.21 -8.56 -21.04
N ASP A 60 -5.07 -7.88 -20.83
CA ASP A 60 -4.30 -8.04 -19.59
C ASP A 60 -4.96 -7.15 -18.53
N LEU A 61 -5.75 -7.76 -17.66
CA LEU A 61 -6.34 -7.10 -16.49
C LEU A 61 -5.66 -7.58 -15.20
N THR A 62 -4.41 -8.06 -15.27
CA THR A 62 -3.62 -8.40 -14.08
C THR A 62 -3.17 -7.14 -13.34
N GLY A 63 -2.90 -7.24 -12.03
CA GLY A 63 -2.51 -6.10 -11.20
C GLY A 63 -3.63 -5.61 -10.29
N GLY A 64 -3.42 -4.44 -9.70
CA GLY A 64 -4.37 -3.81 -8.78
C GLY A 64 -4.37 -4.46 -7.39
N TYR A 65 -5.49 -4.38 -6.68
CA TYR A 65 -5.59 -4.83 -5.30
C TYR A 65 -6.84 -5.69 -5.09
N HIS A 66 -6.68 -6.73 -4.28
CA HIS A 66 -7.80 -7.42 -3.64
C HIS A 66 -8.52 -6.45 -2.71
N ASP A 67 -9.85 -6.37 -2.81
CA ASP A 67 -10.65 -5.33 -2.16
C ASP A 67 -10.56 -5.35 -0.63
N CYS A 68 -10.78 -6.53 -0.03
CA CYS A 68 -10.81 -6.70 1.41
C CYS A 68 -10.04 -7.96 1.86
N GLY A 69 -10.70 -8.87 2.59
CA GLY A 69 -10.15 -10.19 2.94
C GLY A 69 -10.49 -11.29 1.93
N ASP A 70 -11.19 -10.93 0.86
CA ASP A 70 -11.42 -11.76 -0.32
C ASP A 70 -10.42 -11.39 -1.43
N HIS A 71 -10.68 -11.81 -2.66
CA HIS A 71 -9.77 -11.57 -3.79
C HIS A 71 -10.43 -10.89 -5.00
N VAL A 72 -11.68 -10.41 -4.86
CA VAL A 72 -12.35 -9.67 -5.94
C VAL A 72 -11.75 -8.27 -6.06
N LYS A 73 -11.68 -7.75 -7.30
CA LYS A 73 -11.26 -6.38 -7.61
C LYS A 73 -12.48 -5.52 -7.91
N PHE A 74 -13.05 -4.90 -6.88
CA PHE A 74 -14.24 -4.04 -7.03
C PHE A 74 -13.84 -2.64 -7.51
N GLY A 75 -14.23 -2.28 -8.74
CA GLY A 75 -13.75 -1.05 -9.38
C GLY A 75 -14.04 0.26 -8.61
N LEU A 76 -15.20 0.36 -7.95
CA LEU A 76 -15.58 1.57 -7.21
C LEU A 76 -14.68 1.81 -5.99
N THR A 77 -14.50 0.80 -5.15
CA THR A 77 -13.67 0.88 -3.93
C THR A 77 -12.20 1.01 -4.27
N GLN A 78 -11.76 0.36 -5.35
CA GLN A 78 -10.39 0.45 -5.84
C GLN A 78 -10.04 1.85 -6.35
N GLY A 79 -10.90 2.44 -7.18
CA GLY A 79 -10.72 3.81 -7.67
C GLY A 79 -10.80 4.85 -6.54
N TYR A 80 -11.73 4.66 -5.59
CA TYR A 80 -11.84 5.53 -4.42
C TYR A 80 -10.56 5.48 -3.56
N SER A 81 -10.05 4.29 -3.25
CA SER A 81 -8.85 4.14 -2.42
C SER A 81 -7.62 4.78 -3.08
N ALA A 82 -7.43 4.56 -4.39
CA ALA A 82 -6.36 5.21 -5.15
C ALA A 82 -6.45 6.74 -5.06
N SER A 83 -7.65 7.29 -5.24
CA SER A 83 -7.89 8.74 -5.20
C SER A 83 -7.61 9.34 -3.82
N VAL A 84 -8.00 8.66 -2.75
CA VAL A 84 -7.75 9.13 -1.37
C VAL A 84 -6.27 9.10 -1.04
N LEU A 85 -5.56 8.01 -1.38
CA LEU A 85 -4.11 7.92 -1.17
C LEU A 85 -3.35 9.00 -1.95
N GLU A 86 -3.73 9.25 -3.20
CA GLU A 86 -3.13 10.30 -4.02
C GLU A 86 -3.39 11.68 -3.39
N TRP A 87 -4.63 11.92 -2.95
CA TRP A 87 -4.98 13.19 -2.32
C TRP A 87 -4.20 13.42 -1.02
N GLU A 88 -4.03 12.39 -0.19
CA GLU A 88 -3.20 12.45 1.02
C GLU A 88 -1.74 12.76 0.68
N TYR A 89 -1.17 12.05 -0.29
CA TYR A 89 0.21 12.28 -0.73
C TYR A 89 0.39 13.70 -1.28
N TYR A 90 -0.52 14.15 -2.14
CA TYR A 90 -0.52 15.50 -2.69
C TYR A 90 -0.61 16.56 -1.60
N ARG A 91 -1.52 16.39 -0.63
CA ARG A 91 -1.79 17.40 0.40
C ARG A 91 -0.68 17.49 1.45
N TYR A 92 -0.07 16.36 1.79
CA TYR A 92 0.86 16.22 2.91
C TYR A 92 2.24 15.71 2.49
N LYS A 93 2.65 15.95 1.24
CA LYS A 93 3.92 15.47 0.67
C LYS A 93 5.13 15.63 1.59
N ASP A 94 5.28 16.81 2.22
CA ASP A 94 6.39 17.08 3.15
C ASP A 94 6.43 16.10 4.34
N THR A 95 5.28 15.63 4.82
CA THR A 95 5.19 14.62 5.89
C THR A 95 5.68 13.28 5.40
N PHE A 96 5.29 12.86 4.19
CA PHE A 96 5.77 11.62 3.58
C PHE A 96 7.28 11.68 3.34
N ASP A 97 7.81 12.82 2.90
CA ASP A 97 9.24 13.02 2.68
C ASP A 97 10.02 12.99 4.01
N LYS A 98 9.56 13.71 5.04
CA LYS A 98 10.20 13.74 6.38
C LYS A 98 10.16 12.40 7.10
N THR A 99 9.13 11.58 6.87
CA THR A 99 8.99 10.26 7.49
C THR A 99 9.60 9.13 6.66
N GLY A 100 10.13 9.43 5.47
CA GLY A 100 10.75 8.45 4.58
C GLY A 100 9.74 7.51 3.89
N ASN A 101 8.46 7.87 3.84
CA ASN A 101 7.39 7.03 3.29
C ASN A 101 7.03 7.37 1.83
N SER A 102 7.60 8.43 1.24
CA SER A 102 7.25 8.87 -0.12
C SER A 102 7.44 7.83 -1.19
N GLU A 103 8.58 7.12 -1.19
CA GLU A 103 8.84 6.08 -2.17
C GLU A 103 7.81 4.94 -2.05
N LYS A 104 7.54 4.49 -0.82
CA LYS A 104 6.58 3.41 -0.60
C LYS A 104 5.16 3.81 -0.98
N MET A 105 4.73 5.04 -0.68
CA MET A 105 3.43 5.55 -1.11
C MET A 105 3.32 5.62 -2.64
N LEU A 106 4.32 6.17 -3.32
CA LEU A 106 4.34 6.24 -4.79
C LEU A 106 4.34 4.85 -5.44
N GLN A 107 4.99 3.85 -4.82
CA GLN A 107 4.91 2.46 -5.28
C GLN A 107 3.47 1.91 -5.17
N GLN A 108 2.72 2.22 -4.10
CA GLN A 108 1.33 1.79 -4.00
C GLN A 108 0.45 2.48 -5.04
N LEU A 109 0.58 3.81 -5.17
CA LEU A 109 -0.15 4.59 -6.17
C LEU A 109 0.11 4.09 -7.59
N LYS A 110 1.37 3.80 -7.93
CA LYS A 110 1.71 3.25 -9.24
C LYS A 110 1.04 1.90 -9.49
N HIS A 111 0.96 1.02 -8.49
CA HIS A 111 0.30 -0.27 -8.65
C HIS A 111 -1.22 -0.15 -8.83
N PHE A 112 -1.86 0.89 -8.30
CA PHE A 112 -3.24 1.25 -8.66
C PHE A 112 -3.33 1.76 -10.09
N THR A 113 -2.50 2.74 -10.47
CA THR A 113 -2.60 3.41 -11.78
C THR A 113 -2.12 2.57 -12.95
N ASP A 114 -1.29 1.55 -12.72
CA ASP A 114 -0.92 0.60 -13.76
C ASP A 114 -2.08 -0.35 -14.12
N TYR A 115 -3.06 -0.52 -13.21
CA TYR A 115 -4.23 -1.38 -13.40
C TYR A 115 -5.47 -0.63 -13.94
N LEU A 116 -5.67 0.63 -13.52
CA LEU A 116 -6.81 1.48 -13.93
C LEU A 116 -6.62 2.06 -15.34
#